data_AF-A0A1V4X2I3-F1
#
_entry.id   AF-A0A1V4X2I3-F1
#
_cell.length_a   1.000
_cell.length_b   1.000
_cell.length_c   1.000
_cell.angle_alpha   90.00
_cell.angle_beta   90.00
_cell.angle_gamma   90.00
#
_symmetry.space_group_name_H-M   'P 1'
#
loop_
_entity.id
_entity.type
_entity.pdbx_description
1 polymer ?
#
loop_
_entity_poly.entity_id
_entity_poly.type
_entity_poly.pdbx_seq_one_letter_code
_entity_poly.pdbx_strand_id
1 'polypeptide(L)'
;MGLIDKVKLKVYPLACRYVSHAALVEGRLGNGGETFRCLFVENTDLMGYMLPRMYDDCPAVLRKWRIWTPSLPGVLRDFSDSIDMCVAVLPLSYEPKFERSAHFKSQTLICSFIDMSGGWSEIKKRFQHNKRQFSNRMDKRPAFSCRVSRDPEDFDLFYNEMYAPHIQKRFEELADLDSYCHMKDSFDKGFLLVIEEGEKSVAGVLCEVQDGTLFARRTGILHGDEEYLRRGAASAEYYFMLKFALEHGLSRVDLLRSRPFFNDGVYSTKRKWGATVYPDRESRSWVFFIIPEYSSKVASFFEINPVIVYRDDRMYGLVGWNSKDTPSEKDEKEFSQKYYSPGLDGLMLIRPHCEEPVQIAFK
;
A
#
# COMPACT_ATOMS: atom_id res chain seq x y z
N MET A 1 19.05 -25.04 23.46
CA MET A 1 19.48 -23.88 22.63
C MET A 1 20.87 -23.46 23.07
N GLY A 2 21.87 -23.56 22.20
CA GLY A 2 23.28 -23.35 22.55
C GLY A 2 23.63 -21.88 22.80
N LEU A 3 24.78 -21.63 23.45
CA LEU A 3 25.28 -20.27 23.70
C LEU A 3 25.47 -19.48 22.39
N ILE A 4 25.91 -20.16 21.33
CA ILE A 4 26.06 -19.60 19.98
C ILE A 4 24.71 -19.17 19.38
N ASP A 5 23.64 -19.93 19.60
CA ASP A 5 22.31 -19.60 19.09
C ASP A 5 21.74 -18.36 19.81
N LYS A 6 21.97 -18.25 21.12
CA LYS A 6 21.58 -17.08 21.92
C LYS A 6 22.36 -15.81 21.52
N VAL A 7 23.65 -15.94 21.19
CA VAL A 7 24.45 -14.82 20.67
C VAL A 7 23.99 -14.43 19.27
N LYS A 8 23.74 -15.38 18.37
CA LYS A 8 23.18 -15.11 17.05
C LYS A 8 21.84 -14.38 17.15
N LEU A 9 20.92 -14.84 18.01
CA LEU A 9 19.61 -14.21 18.21
C LEU A 9 19.70 -12.76 18.73
N LYS A 10 20.73 -12.40 19.49
CA LYS A 10 20.92 -11.03 20.00
C LYS A 10 21.72 -10.14 19.05
N VAL A 11 22.74 -10.67 18.39
CA VAL A 11 23.66 -9.91 17.52
C VAL A 11 23.08 -9.74 16.12
N TYR A 12 22.37 -10.73 15.59
CA TYR A 12 21.85 -10.70 14.23
C TYR A 12 20.87 -9.53 13.99
N PRO A 13 19.89 -9.22 14.87
CA PRO A 13 19.02 -8.06 14.69
C PRO A 13 19.77 -6.71 14.74
N LEU A 14 20.88 -6.64 15.48
CA LEU A 14 21.75 -5.46 15.53
C LEU A 14 22.62 -5.34 14.28
N ALA A 15 23.18 -6.44 13.80
CA ALA A 15 24.00 -6.48 12.58
C ALA A 15 23.17 -6.17 11.31
N CYS A 16 21.92 -6.64 11.23
CA CYS A 16 21.00 -6.35 10.14
C CYS A 16 20.64 -4.85 10.01
N ARG A 17 20.93 -4.01 11.02
CA ARG A 17 20.77 -2.55 10.92
C ARG A 17 21.86 -1.86 10.12
N TYR A 18 22.97 -2.56 9.90
CA TYR A 18 24.14 -2.00 9.24
C TYR A 18 24.61 -2.81 8.04
N VAL A 19 24.01 -3.98 7.80
CA VAL A 19 24.26 -4.77 6.59
C VAL A 19 22.94 -4.96 5.87
N SER A 20 22.89 -4.53 4.61
CA SER A 20 21.74 -4.67 3.73
C SER A 20 22.06 -5.58 2.55
N HIS A 21 21.04 -6.24 2.02
CA HIS A 21 21.15 -6.88 0.71
C HIS A 21 21.06 -5.82 -0.38
N ALA A 22 21.98 -5.87 -1.33
CA ALA A 22 21.99 -5.03 -2.51
C ALA A 22 21.79 -5.88 -3.75
N ALA A 23 20.94 -5.42 -4.66
CA ALA A 23 20.70 -6.04 -5.95
C ALA A 23 20.65 -4.99 -7.05
N LEU A 24 21.50 -5.11 -8.06
CA LEU A 24 21.42 -4.32 -9.28
C LEU A 24 20.57 -5.10 -10.28
N VAL A 25 19.48 -4.49 -10.71
CA VAL A 25 18.48 -5.09 -11.59
C VAL A 25 18.31 -4.23 -12.83
N GLU A 26 18.22 -4.86 -14.00
CA GLU A 26 17.99 -4.21 -15.28
C GLU A 26 16.82 -4.88 -15.99
N GLY A 27 15.92 -4.08 -16.55
CA GLY A 27 14.83 -4.59 -17.38
C GLY A 27 14.19 -3.48 -18.18
N ARG A 28 13.22 -3.83 -19.01
CA ARG A 28 12.42 -2.87 -19.76
C ARG A 28 11.27 -2.37 -18.89
N LEU A 29 11.16 -1.06 -18.69
CA LEU A 29 10.01 -0.50 -17.95
C LEU A 29 8.69 -0.91 -18.61
N GLY A 30 7.65 -1.02 -17.78
CA GLY A 30 6.31 -1.37 -18.22
C GLY A 30 5.80 -0.53 -19.42
N ASN A 31 4.94 -1.13 -20.24
CA ASN A 31 4.36 -0.53 -21.46
C ASN A 31 5.36 -0.31 -22.62
N GLY A 32 6.34 -1.21 -22.78
CA GLY A 32 7.32 -1.16 -23.86
C GLY A 32 8.36 -0.05 -23.68
N GLY A 33 8.58 0.39 -22.44
CA GLY A 33 9.44 1.52 -22.10
C GLY A 33 10.92 1.29 -22.36
N GLU A 34 11.75 2.23 -21.93
CA GLU A 34 13.20 2.11 -22.07
C GLU A 34 13.80 1.10 -21.08
N THR A 35 15.07 0.73 -21.30
CA THR A 35 15.83 -0.06 -20.32
C THR A 35 16.10 0.79 -19.08
N PHE A 36 15.78 0.23 -17.91
CA PHE A 36 15.88 0.88 -16.62
C PHE A 36 16.66 0.04 -15.61
N ARG A 37 17.77 0.58 -15.12
CA ARG A 37 18.64 -0.01 -14.11
C ARG A 37 18.32 0.56 -12.74
N CYS A 38 17.88 -0.31 -11.84
CA CYS A 38 17.56 0.03 -10.47
C CYS A 38 18.47 -0.72 -9.49
N LEU A 39 19.10 0.03 -8.58
CA LEU A 39 19.79 -0.54 -7.43
C LEU A 39 18.81 -0.66 -6.26
N PHE A 40 18.51 -1.87 -5.83
CA PHE A 40 17.75 -2.13 -4.61
C PHE A 40 18.70 -2.32 -3.44
N VAL A 41 18.43 -1.67 -2.31
CA VAL A 41 19.17 -1.85 -1.05
C VAL A 41 18.18 -2.04 0.08
N GLU A 42 17.92 -3.29 0.46
CA GLU A 42 16.89 -3.59 1.45
C GLU A 42 17.17 -4.90 2.22
N ASN A 43 16.37 -5.13 3.26
CA ASN A 43 16.25 -6.41 3.95
C ASN A 43 14.77 -6.82 4.03
N THR A 44 13.96 -6.36 3.07
CA THR A 44 12.50 -6.55 3.02
C THR A 44 12.09 -7.25 1.72
N ASP A 45 10.78 -7.36 1.50
CA ASP A 45 10.16 -7.96 0.31
C ASP A 45 9.81 -6.91 -0.77
N LEU A 46 10.22 -5.65 -0.60
CA LEU A 46 9.77 -4.55 -1.45
C LEU A 46 10.25 -4.73 -2.90
N MET A 47 11.47 -5.22 -3.14
CA MET A 47 11.93 -5.56 -4.49
C MET A 47 11.01 -6.62 -5.10
N GLY A 48 10.69 -7.70 -4.38
CA GLY A 48 9.77 -8.73 -4.86
C GLY A 48 8.41 -8.18 -5.27
N TYR A 49 7.89 -7.23 -4.51
CA TYR A 49 6.66 -6.49 -4.85
C TYR A 49 6.83 -5.53 -6.04
N MET A 50 7.97 -4.84 -6.14
CA MET A 50 8.21 -3.80 -7.16
C MET A 50 8.57 -4.37 -8.53
N LEU A 51 9.34 -5.46 -8.63
CA LEU A 51 9.81 -5.97 -9.92
C LEU A 51 8.67 -6.25 -10.92
N PRO A 52 7.57 -6.95 -10.56
CA PRO A 52 6.47 -7.21 -11.50
C PRO A 52 5.66 -5.97 -11.88
N ARG A 53 5.82 -4.86 -11.13
CA ARG A 53 5.14 -3.58 -11.38
C ARG A 53 5.98 -2.63 -12.23
N MET A 54 7.29 -2.79 -12.15
CA MET A 54 8.27 -1.94 -12.82
C MET A 54 8.51 -2.38 -14.25
N TYR A 55 8.61 -3.69 -14.48
CA TYR A 55 9.14 -4.26 -15.71
C TYR A 55 8.08 -5.11 -16.42
N ASP A 56 8.03 -5.03 -17.76
CA ASP A 56 7.12 -5.86 -18.57
C ASP A 56 7.51 -7.35 -18.53
N ASP A 57 8.82 -7.60 -18.54
CA ASP A 57 9.41 -8.94 -18.54
C ASP A 57 10.16 -9.18 -17.23
N CYS A 58 10.49 -10.45 -16.95
CA CYS A 58 11.35 -10.80 -15.83
C CYS A 58 12.72 -10.10 -15.98
N PRO A 59 13.06 -9.16 -15.10
CA PRO A 59 14.27 -8.35 -15.27
C PRO A 59 15.52 -9.17 -14.95
N ALA A 60 16.63 -8.81 -15.60
CA ALA A 60 17.93 -9.42 -15.34
C ALA A 60 18.49 -8.89 -14.02
N VAL A 61 18.80 -9.80 -13.09
CA VAL A 61 19.58 -9.44 -11.90
C VAL A 61 21.05 -9.49 -12.25
N LEU A 62 21.64 -8.31 -12.51
CA LEU A 62 23.02 -8.16 -12.93
C LEU A 62 24.00 -8.50 -11.82
N ARG A 63 23.66 -8.18 -10.55
CA ARG A 63 24.52 -8.43 -9.40
C ARG A 63 23.71 -8.49 -8.10
N LYS A 64 24.07 -9.40 -7.19
CA LYS A 64 23.62 -9.42 -5.79
C LYS A 64 24.80 -9.43 -4.84
N TRP A 65 24.78 -8.62 -3.79
CA TRP A 65 25.83 -8.58 -2.77
C TRP A 65 25.30 -8.07 -1.43
N ARG A 66 26.16 -8.06 -0.41
CA ARG A 66 25.87 -7.40 0.87
C ARG A 66 26.64 -6.09 0.93
N ILE A 67 25.98 -5.05 1.41
CA ILE A 67 26.57 -3.73 1.58
C ILE A 67 26.54 -3.34 3.06
N TRP A 68 27.62 -2.72 3.53
CA TRP A 68 27.61 -1.98 4.79
C TRP A 68 26.77 -0.71 4.60
N THR A 69 25.56 -0.65 5.17
CA THR A 69 24.60 0.43 4.93
C THR A 69 25.18 1.85 5.09
N PRO A 70 26.06 2.13 6.08
CA PRO A 70 26.72 3.43 6.17
C PRO A 70 27.64 3.80 4.98
N SER A 71 28.11 2.83 4.19
CA SER A 71 28.89 3.11 2.98
C SER A 71 28.02 3.36 1.73
N LEU A 72 26.70 3.25 1.84
CA LEU A 72 25.78 3.44 0.71
C LEU A 72 25.98 4.78 -0.03
N PRO A 73 26.18 5.93 0.63
CA PRO A 73 26.48 7.18 -0.10
C PRO A 73 27.74 7.09 -0.98
N GLY A 74 28.75 6.31 -0.58
CA GLY A 74 29.94 6.05 -1.40
C GLY A 74 29.60 5.18 -2.60
N VAL A 75 28.89 4.08 -2.35
CA VAL A 75 28.44 3.18 -3.43
C VAL A 75 27.58 3.93 -4.45
N LEU A 76 26.70 4.82 -4.02
CA LEU A 76 25.86 5.60 -4.95
C LEU A 76 26.67 6.54 -5.85
N ARG A 77 27.80 7.07 -5.36
CA ARG A 77 28.72 7.84 -6.22
C ARG A 77 29.42 6.94 -7.23
N ASP A 78 29.83 5.74 -6.83
CA ASP A 78 30.49 4.80 -7.74
C ASP A 78 29.55 4.28 -8.84
N PHE A 79 28.24 4.28 -8.57
CA PHE A 79 27.20 3.79 -9.48
C PHE A 79 26.44 4.89 -10.21
N SER A 80 26.70 6.19 -9.99
CA SER A 80 25.87 7.30 -10.48
C SER A 80 25.61 7.25 -11.98
N ASP A 81 26.60 6.86 -12.76
CA ASP A 81 26.54 6.83 -14.24
C ASP A 81 26.01 5.50 -14.78
N SER A 82 25.71 4.55 -13.88
CA SER A 82 25.38 3.17 -14.22
C SER A 82 23.99 2.73 -13.74
N ILE A 83 23.28 3.58 -13.00
CA ILE A 83 21.92 3.31 -12.52
C ILE A 83 21.02 4.50 -12.85
N ASP A 84 19.76 4.23 -13.16
CA ASP A 84 18.76 5.28 -13.35
C ASP A 84 18.13 5.67 -11.99
N MET A 85 18.10 4.74 -11.02
CA MET A 85 17.56 4.99 -9.68
C MET A 85 18.12 4.01 -8.65
N CYS A 86 18.18 4.41 -7.39
CA CYS A 86 18.32 3.52 -6.25
C CYS A 86 17.08 3.59 -5.35
N VAL A 87 16.56 2.43 -4.95
CA VAL A 87 15.50 2.27 -3.96
C VAL A 87 16.08 1.61 -2.73
N ALA A 88 16.15 2.34 -1.62
CA ALA A 88 16.77 1.86 -0.39
C ALA A 88 15.78 1.83 0.78
N VAL A 89 15.57 0.66 1.38
CA VAL A 89 14.75 0.50 2.60
C VAL A 89 15.66 0.49 3.82
N LEU A 90 15.72 1.62 4.52
CA LEU A 90 16.68 1.85 5.60
C LEU A 90 15.98 2.22 6.91
N PRO A 91 16.56 1.89 8.08
CA PRO A 91 16.01 2.31 9.38
C PRO A 91 15.86 3.83 9.49
N LEU A 92 14.86 4.31 10.24
CA LEU A 92 14.59 5.75 10.44
C LEU A 92 15.84 6.55 10.86
N SER A 93 16.74 5.93 11.63
CA SER A 93 18.01 6.55 12.07
C SER A 93 18.95 6.98 10.94
N TYR A 94 18.73 6.54 9.71
CA TYR A 94 19.52 6.95 8.55
C TYR A 94 19.00 8.23 7.88
N GLU A 95 17.81 8.71 8.23
CA GLU A 95 17.21 9.90 7.63
C GLU A 95 18.14 11.12 7.61
N PRO A 96 18.82 11.54 8.69
CA PRO A 96 19.72 12.69 8.64
C PRO A 96 20.91 12.52 7.67
N LYS A 97 21.30 11.28 7.37
CA LYS A 97 22.40 10.98 6.44
C LYS A 97 21.97 11.07 4.98
N PHE A 98 20.67 10.85 4.73
CA PHE A 98 20.10 10.84 3.38
C PHE A 98 19.24 12.05 3.08
N GLU A 99 18.96 12.93 4.05
CA GLU A 99 18.17 14.15 3.86
C GLU A 99 18.69 15.03 2.71
N ARG A 100 20.01 15.03 2.46
CA ARG A 100 20.65 15.79 1.37
C ARG A 100 20.85 14.99 0.07
N SER A 101 20.64 13.68 0.08
CA SER A 101 21.00 12.79 -1.04
C SER A 101 19.81 12.00 -1.59
N ALA A 102 18.80 11.75 -0.76
CA ALA A 102 17.52 11.22 -1.19
C ALA A 102 16.67 12.37 -1.73
N HIS A 103 16.10 12.14 -2.91
CA HIS A 103 15.22 13.12 -3.55
C HIS A 103 13.80 12.97 -2.99
N PHE A 104 13.41 11.74 -2.66
CA PHE A 104 12.12 11.44 -2.05
C PHE A 104 12.24 10.32 -1.02
N LYS A 105 11.36 10.34 -0.03
CA LYS A 105 11.19 9.25 0.93
C LYS A 105 9.73 8.85 1.06
N SER A 106 9.47 7.56 1.26
CA SER A 106 8.15 6.98 1.52
C SER A 106 8.24 5.95 2.63
N GLN A 107 7.12 5.40 3.07
CA GLN A 107 7.09 4.24 3.94
C GLN A 107 6.76 3.00 3.13
N THR A 108 7.17 1.80 3.59
CA THR A 108 6.82 0.55 2.91
C THR A 108 5.31 0.32 2.90
N LEU A 109 4.62 0.86 3.90
CA LEU A 109 3.18 0.83 4.08
C LEU A 109 2.70 2.19 4.60
N ILE A 110 1.48 2.54 4.24
CA ILE A 110 0.73 3.70 4.74
C ILE A 110 -0.57 3.21 5.36
N CYS A 111 -1.14 3.97 6.28
CA CYS A 111 -2.42 3.64 6.88
C CYS A 111 -3.55 4.44 6.24
N SER A 112 -4.79 3.98 6.39
CA SER A 112 -5.97 4.71 5.90
C SER A 112 -7.17 4.50 6.80
N PHE A 113 -8.04 5.52 6.86
CA PHE A 113 -9.29 5.44 7.61
C PHE A 113 -10.43 6.16 6.91
N ILE A 114 -11.65 5.81 7.26
CA ILE A 114 -12.86 6.53 6.85
C ILE A 114 -13.41 7.25 8.07
N ASP A 115 -13.57 8.56 7.94
CA ASP A 115 -14.26 9.40 8.92
C ASP A 115 -15.76 9.10 8.87
N MET A 116 -16.33 8.75 10.02
CA MET A 116 -17.74 8.43 10.19
C MET A 116 -18.56 9.63 10.67
N SER A 117 -17.97 10.83 10.71
CA SER A 117 -18.68 12.06 10.98
C SER A 117 -19.79 12.31 9.95
N GLY A 118 -20.95 12.74 10.46
CA GLY A 118 -22.16 13.00 9.67
C GLY A 118 -23.05 11.77 9.48
N GLY A 119 -24.12 11.93 8.70
CA GLY A 119 -25.01 10.82 8.37
C GLY A 119 -24.53 10.01 7.16
N TRP A 120 -25.20 8.88 6.88
CA TRP A 120 -24.88 8.00 5.75
C TRP A 120 -24.81 8.74 4.40
N SER A 121 -25.68 9.74 4.19
CA SER A 121 -25.66 10.57 2.99
C SER A 121 -24.35 11.36 2.83
N GLU A 122 -23.84 11.94 3.92
CA GLU A 122 -22.59 12.71 3.92
C GLU A 122 -21.38 11.80 3.70
N ILE A 123 -21.34 10.65 4.36
CA ILE A 123 -20.30 9.64 4.14
C ILE A 123 -20.26 9.22 2.66
N LYS A 124 -21.42 8.94 2.05
CA LYS A 124 -21.51 8.57 0.62
C LYS A 124 -21.05 9.65 -0.36
N LYS A 125 -21.03 10.94 0.02
CA LYS A 125 -20.48 12.00 -0.84
C LYS A 125 -18.97 11.87 -1.03
N ARG A 126 -18.27 11.27 -0.06
CA ARG A 126 -16.83 11.02 -0.10
C ARG A 126 -16.45 9.84 -1.00
N PHE A 127 -17.43 9.00 -1.37
CA PHE A 127 -17.19 7.83 -2.22
C PHE A 127 -16.99 8.24 -3.68
N GLN A 128 -16.12 7.52 -4.38
CA GLN A 128 -16.10 7.59 -5.84
C GLN A 128 -17.42 7.08 -6.43
N HIS A 129 -17.72 7.55 -7.65
CA HIS A 129 -19.00 7.35 -8.31
C HIS A 129 -19.48 5.88 -8.30
N ASN A 130 -18.61 4.93 -8.63
CA ASN A 130 -18.96 3.50 -8.66
C ASN A 130 -19.27 2.93 -7.26
N LYS A 131 -18.55 3.32 -6.21
CA LYS A 131 -18.82 2.89 -4.83
C LYS A 131 -20.09 3.51 -4.27
N ARG A 132 -20.37 4.76 -4.65
CA ARG A 132 -21.65 5.42 -4.36
C ARG A 132 -22.81 4.71 -5.05
N GLN A 133 -22.67 4.33 -6.32
CA GLN A 133 -23.69 3.56 -7.04
C GLN A 133 -23.92 2.17 -6.41
N PHE A 134 -22.84 1.46 -6.05
CA PHE A 134 -22.94 0.19 -5.34
C PHE A 134 -23.72 0.35 -4.02
N SER A 135 -23.36 1.34 -3.21
CA SER A 135 -24.02 1.62 -1.93
C SER A 135 -25.51 1.96 -2.11
N ASN A 136 -25.84 2.79 -3.12
CA ASN A 136 -27.23 3.13 -3.43
C ASN A 136 -28.06 1.93 -3.89
N ARG A 137 -27.44 0.96 -4.57
CA ARG A 137 -28.10 -0.31 -4.91
C ARG A 137 -28.34 -1.15 -3.67
N MET A 138 -27.32 -1.31 -2.82
CA MET A 138 -27.43 -2.04 -1.56
C MET A 138 -28.52 -1.45 -0.65
N ASP A 139 -28.66 -0.13 -0.58
CA ASP A 139 -29.72 0.54 0.19
C ASP A 139 -31.14 0.24 -0.36
N LYS A 140 -31.30 -0.01 -1.67
CA LYS A 140 -32.62 -0.19 -2.32
C LYS A 140 -33.03 -1.64 -2.52
N ARG A 141 -32.08 -2.48 -2.89
CA ARG A 141 -32.25 -3.90 -3.26
C ARG A 141 -30.98 -4.64 -2.84
N PRO A 142 -30.85 -5.00 -1.55
CA PRO A 142 -29.66 -5.66 -1.04
C PRO A 142 -29.52 -7.03 -1.70
N ALA A 143 -28.41 -7.23 -2.42
CA ALA A 143 -28.02 -8.55 -2.94
C ALA A 143 -27.27 -9.39 -1.88
N PHE A 144 -26.76 -8.71 -0.86
CA PHE A 144 -26.07 -9.31 0.27
C PHE A 144 -26.73 -8.87 1.57
N SER A 145 -26.67 -9.73 2.59
CA SER A 145 -26.93 -9.40 3.99
C SER A 145 -25.65 -9.48 4.80
N CYS A 146 -25.70 -9.01 6.05
CA CYS A 146 -24.60 -9.10 6.97
C CYS A 146 -25.12 -9.45 8.36
N ARG A 147 -24.40 -10.33 9.05
CA ARG A 147 -24.59 -10.60 10.47
C ARG A 147 -23.29 -10.44 11.23
N VAL A 148 -23.40 -10.05 12.49
CA VAL A 148 -22.28 -10.01 13.43
C VAL A 148 -22.16 -11.38 14.07
N SER A 149 -20.98 -12.00 14.02
CA SER A 149 -20.73 -13.29 14.65
C SER A 149 -19.59 -13.24 15.67
N ARG A 150 -19.79 -13.96 16.77
CA ARG A 150 -18.75 -14.34 17.75
C ARG A 150 -18.68 -15.85 17.93
N ASP A 151 -19.28 -16.59 16.99
CA ASP A 151 -19.25 -18.04 16.98
C ASP A 151 -17.86 -18.53 16.54
N PRO A 152 -17.17 -19.37 17.33
CA PRO A 152 -15.93 -20.00 16.90
C PRO A 152 -16.03 -20.77 15.58
N GLU A 153 -17.18 -21.38 15.26
CA GLU A 153 -17.36 -22.11 14.00
C GLU A 153 -17.32 -21.18 12.78
N ASP A 154 -17.89 -19.99 12.90
CA ASP A 154 -17.79 -18.96 11.86
C ASP A 154 -16.36 -18.45 11.70
N PHE A 155 -15.60 -18.39 12.79
CA PHE A 155 -14.18 -18.05 12.73
C PHE A 155 -13.36 -19.12 12.02
N ASP A 156 -13.63 -20.39 12.29
CA ASP A 156 -12.97 -21.50 11.60
C ASP A 156 -13.29 -21.49 10.11
N LEU A 157 -14.56 -21.28 9.75
CA LEU A 157 -14.99 -21.11 8.36
C LEU A 157 -14.29 -19.91 7.71
N PHE A 158 -14.27 -18.76 8.39
CA PHE A 158 -13.64 -17.55 7.89
C PHE A 158 -12.15 -17.76 7.65
N TYR A 159 -11.40 -18.33 8.60
CA TYR A 159 -9.96 -18.51 8.44
C TYR A 159 -9.63 -19.51 7.34
N ASN A 160 -10.21 -20.72 7.43
CA ASN A 160 -9.82 -21.85 6.60
C ASN A 160 -10.38 -21.77 5.19
N GLU A 161 -11.62 -21.28 5.03
CA GLU A 161 -12.32 -21.30 3.75
C GLU A 161 -12.41 -19.93 3.08
N MET A 162 -12.21 -18.83 3.80
CA MET A 162 -12.33 -17.48 3.21
C MET A 162 -10.99 -16.74 3.18
N TYR A 163 -10.38 -16.47 4.33
CA TYR A 163 -9.17 -15.64 4.44
C TYR A 163 -7.96 -16.29 3.79
N ALA A 164 -7.52 -17.44 4.29
CA ALA A 164 -6.27 -18.04 3.83
C ALA A 164 -6.31 -18.38 2.32
N PRO A 165 -7.38 -19.03 1.80
CA PRO A 165 -7.48 -19.29 0.36
C PRO A 165 -7.55 -18.01 -0.48
N HIS A 166 -8.27 -16.99 -0.03
CA HIS A 166 -8.37 -15.71 -0.76
C HIS A 166 -7.02 -15.02 -0.87
N ILE A 167 -6.26 -14.92 0.23
CA ILE A 167 -4.94 -14.26 0.22
C ILE A 167 -3.94 -15.07 -0.60
N GLN A 168 -3.91 -16.39 -0.45
CA GLN A 168 -3.04 -17.27 -1.25
C GLN A 168 -3.32 -17.14 -2.75
N LYS A 169 -4.59 -17.22 -3.16
CA LYS A 169 -4.95 -17.12 -4.57
C LYS A 169 -4.67 -15.73 -5.15
N ARG A 170 -4.82 -14.68 -4.34
CA ARG A 170 -4.67 -13.30 -4.79
C ARG A 170 -3.22 -12.85 -4.90
N PHE A 171 -2.34 -13.33 -4.03
CA PHE A 171 -0.96 -12.85 -3.91
C PHE A 171 0.08 -13.93 -4.20
N GLU A 172 -0.34 -15.19 -4.37
CA GLU A 172 0.51 -16.32 -4.76
C GLU A 172 1.78 -16.42 -3.90
N GLU A 173 2.97 -16.35 -4.51
CA GLU A 173 4.26 -16.42 -3.82
C GLU A 173 4.52 -15.25 -2.86
N LEU A 174 3.78 -14.14 -3.00
CA LEU A 174 3.87 -12.97 -2.13
C LEU A 174 2.80 -12.97 -1.02
N ALA A 175 2.05 -14.06 -0.87
CA ALA A 175 1.04 -14.18 0.17
C ALA A 175 1.68 -14.18 1.58
N ASP A 176 1.38 -13.13 2.35
CA ASP A 176 1.70 -13.02 3.77
C ASP A 176 0.45 -13.33 4.60
N LEU A 177 0.42 -14.54 5.17
CA LEU A 177 -0.70 -15.02 5.96
C LEU A 177 -0.43 -14.81 7.46
N ASP A 178 -1.41 -14.21 8.14
CA ASP A 178 -1.44 -14.28 9.58
C ASP A 178 -1.68 -15.72 10.01
N SER A 179 -0.97 -16.15 11.06
CA SER A 179 -1.24 -17.45 11.67
C SER A 179 -2.65 -17.50 12.27
N TYR A 180 -3.28 -18.67 12.22
CA TYR A 180 -4.56 -18.97 12.87
C TYR A 180 -4.61 -18.44 14.31
N CYS A 181 -3.58 -18.73 15.12
CA CYS A 181 -3.53 -18.32 16.53
C CYS A 181 -3.60 -16.79 16.69
N HIS A 182 -2.81 -16.02 15.93
CA HIS A 182 -2.88 -14.55 15.96
C HIS A 182 -4.25 -14.00 15.53
N MET A 183 -4.87 -14.61 14.51
CA MET A 183 -6.21 -14.20 14.10
C MET A 183 -7.27 -14.57 15.14
N LYS A 184 -7.11 -15.71 15.83
CA LYS A 184 -7.99 -16.13 16.92
C LYS A 184 -7.89 -15.17 18.10
N ASP A 185 -6.68 -14.76 18.48
CA ASP A 185 -6.46 -13.76 19.53
C ASP A 185 -7.13 -12.41 19.21
N SER A 186 -7.19 -12.06 17.93
CA SER A 186 -7.89 -10.85 17.46
C SER A 186 -9.40 -11.04 17.46
N PHE A 187 -9.89 -12.22 17.08
CA PHE A 187 -11.30 -12.59 17.11
C PHE A 187 -11.86 -12.63 18.53
N ASP A 188 -11.11 -13.14 19.50
CA ASP A 188 -11.51 -13.20 20.91
C ASP A 188 -11.74 -11.80 21.52
N LYS A 189 -11.13 -10.76 20.94
CA LYS A 189 -11.32 -9.35 21.33
C LYS A 189 -12.33 -8.62 20.45
N GLY A 190 -12.78 -9.27 19.38
CA GLY A 190 -13.50 -8.67 18.28
C GLY A 190 -14.78 -9.41 17.92
N PHE A 191 -15.05 -9.45 16.62
CA PHE A 191 -16.16 -10.17 16.00
C PHE A 191 -15.94 -10.28 14.49
N LEU A 192 -16.71 -11.13 13.84
CA LEU A 192 -16.81 -11.20 12.38
C LEU A 192 -18.04 -10.45 11.89
N LEU A 193 -17.88 -9.67 10.83
CA LEU A 193 -18.98 -9.33 9.94
C LEU A 193 -19.03 -10.40 8.86
N VAL A 194 -20.01 -11.28 8.94
CA VAL A 194 -20.21 -12.35 7.95
C VAL A 194 -21.16 -11.83 6.88
N ILE A 195 -20.71 -11.86 5.64
CA ILE A 195 -21.47 -11.40 4.48
C ILE A 195 -22.12 -12.61 3.81
N GLU A 196 -23.43 -12.50 3.61
CA GLU A 196 -24.25 -13.59 3.10
C GLU A 196 -24.90 -13.22 1.76
N GLU A 197 -24.97 -14.19 0.85
CA GLU A 197 -25.76 -14.14 -0.38
C GLU A 197 -26.83 -15.23 -0.28
N GLY A 198 -28.06 -14.85 0.09
CA GLY A 198 -29.08 -15.81 0.51
C GLY A 198 -28.71 -16.45 1.84
N GLU A 199 -28.72 -17.78 1.90
CA GLU A 199 -28.33 -18.55 3.10
C GLU A 199 -26.84 -18.87 3.17
N LYS A 200 -26.07 -18.48 2.15
CA LYS A 200 -24.65 -18.84 2.03
C LYS A 200 -23.77 -17.70 2.54
N SER A 201 -22.86 -18.02 3.46
CA SER A 201 -21.77 -17.12 3.85
C SER A 201 -20.70 -17.09 2.74
N VAL A 202 -20.48 -15.92 2.14
CA VAL A 202 -19.63 -15.76 0.94
C VAL A 202 -18.40 -14.90 1.17
N ALA A 203 -18.39 -14.09 2.22
CA ALA A 203 -17.25 -13.28 2.62
C ALA A 203 -17.31 -12.96 4.12
N GLY A 204 -16.20 -12.47 4.65
CA GLY A 204 -16.08 -12.12 6.05
C GLY A 204 -15.06 -11.03 6.31
N VAL A 205 -15.31 -10.22 7.33
CA VAL A 205 -14.33 -9.26 7.85
C VAL A 205 -14.15 -9.45 9.34
N LEU A 206 -12.91 -9.70 9.74
CA LEU A 206 -12.51 -9.70 11.14
C LEU A 206 -12.37 -8.27 11.63
N CYS A 207 -13.18 -7.91 12.62
CA CYS A 207 -13.31 -6.56 13.14
C CYS A 207 -13.00 -6.51 14.64
N GLU A 208 -12.48 -5.38 15.09
CA GLU A 208 -12.27 -5.06 16.50
C GLU A 208 -12.66 -3.60 16.73
N VAL A 209 -13.28 -3.28 17.87
CA VAL A 209 -13.61 -1.90 18.23
C VAL A 209 -12.73 -1.48 19.39
N GLN A 210 -11.99 -0.38 19.21
CA GLN A 210 -11.16 0.23 20.25
C GLN A 210 -11.28 1.75 20.16
N ASP A 211 -11.52 2.40 21.29
CA ASP A 211 -11.55 3.87 21.44
C ASP A 211 -12.43 4.57 20.38
N GLY A 212 -13.64 4.04 20.14
CA GLY A 212 -14.57 4.60 19.16
C GLY A 212 -14.17 4.43 17.70
N THR A 213 -13.22 3.53 17.41
CA THR A 213 -12.73 3.17 16.07
C THR A 213 -12.99 1.69 15.78
N LEU A 214 -13.56 1.38 14.62
CA LEU A 214 -13.65 0.02 14.08
C LEU A 214 -12.38 -0.30 13.28
N PHE A 215 -11.60 -1.27 13.70
CA PHE A 215 -10.44 -1.76 12.98
C PHE A 215 -10.83 -2.95 12.09
N ALA A 216 -10.69 -2.79 10.78
CA ALA A 216 -10.89 -3.86 9.80
C ALA A 216 -9.61 -4.69 9.68
N ARG A 217 -9.48 -5.74 10.50
CA ARG A 217 -8.24 -6.51 10.65
C ARG A 217 -7.90 -7.30 9.39
N ARG A 218 -8.81 -8.16 8.93
CA ARG A 218 -8.61 -9.03 7.76
C ARG A 218 -9.93 -9.26 7.03
N THR A 219 -9.85 -9.45 5.72
CA THR A 219 -10.99 -9.76 4.85
C THR A 219 -10.78 -11.09 4.15
N GLY A 220 -11.87 -11.78 3.81
CA GLY A 220 -11.84 -13.11 3.22
C GLY A 220 -13.03 -13.30 2.28
N ILE A 221 -12.79 -13.93 1.14
CA ILE A 221 -13.83 -14.32 0.18
C ILE A 221 -13.81 -15.83 0.11
N LEU A 222 -14.98 -16.46 0.14
CA LEU A 222 -15.10 -17.91 0.09
C LEU A 222 -14.28 -18.51 -1.07
N HIS A 223 -13.31 -19.36 -0.73
CA HIS A 223 -12.30 -20.00 -1.56
C HIS A 223 -11.52 -19.05 -2.51
N GLY A 224 -11.52 -17.75 -2.23
CA GLY A 224 -11.01 -16.75 -3.18
C GLY A 224 -11.76 -16.75 -4.53
N ASP A 225 -13.04 -17.09 -4.55
CA ASP A 225 -13.82 -17.19 -5.77
C ASP A 225 -14.03 -15.81 -6.41
N GLU A 226 -13.57 -15.67 -7.66
CA GLU A 226 -13.67 -14.46 -8.44
C GLU A 226 -15.12 -14.12 -8.80
N GLU A 227 -16.02 -15.10 -8.80
CA GLU A 227 -17.44 -14.85 -9.05
C GLU A 227 -18.07 -14.00 -7.95
N TYR A 228 -17.76 -14.29 -6.67
CA TYR A 228 -18.18 -13.46 -5.54
C TYR A 228 -17.55 -12.07 -5.60
N LEU A 229 -16.29 -11.96 -6.01
CA LEU A 229 -15.64 -10.66 -6.24
C LEU A 229 -16.36 -9.84 -7.32
N ARG A 230 -16.69 -10.46 -8.46
CA ARG A 230 -17.43 -9.83 -9.57
C ARG A 230 -18.83 -9.40 -9.17
N ARG A 231 -19.54 -10.20 -8.35
CA ARG A 231 -20.85 -9.83 -7.78
C ARG A 231 -20.77 -8.73 -6.74
N GLY A 232 -19.58 -8.49 -6.17
CA GLY A 232 -19.29 -7.37 -5.29
C GLY A 232 -19.22 -7.71 -3.81
N ALA A 233 -18.96 -8.97 -3.44
CA ALA A 233 -18.81 -9.38 -2.03
C ALA A 233 -17.77 -8.54 -1.28
N ALA A 234 -16.60 -8.30 -1.89
CA ALA A 234 -15.59 -7.40 -1.31
C ALA A 234 -16.05 -5.93 -1.19
N SER A 235 -17.02 -5.47 -1.99
CA SER A 235 -17.62 -4.14 -1.80
C SER A 235 -18.71 -4.16 -0.73
N ALA A 236 -19.39 -5.29 -0.54
CA ALA A 236 -20.34 -5.49 0.54
C ALA A 236 -19.66 -5.45 1.92
N GLU A 237 -18.47 -6.05 2.06
CA GLU A 237 -17.62 -5.94 3.26
C GLU A 237 -17.46 -4.48 3.72
N TYR A 238 -17.02 -3.58 2.83
CA TYR A 238 -16.88 -2.16 3.14
C TYR A 238 -18.22 -1.50 3.46
N TYR A 239 -19.26 -1.78 2.67
CA TYR A 239 -20.59 -1.23 2.90
C TYR A 239 -21.09 -1.58 4.32
N PHE A 240 -20.99 -2.84 4.73
CA PHE A 240 -21.48 -3.30 6.03
C PHE A 240 -20.59 -2.87 7.19
N MET A 241 -19.26 -2.79 7.02
CA MET A 241 -18.38 -2.18 8.02
C MET A 241 -18.78 -0.73 8.31
N LEU A 242 -19.06 0.06 7.26
CA LEU A 242 -19.44 1.46 7.42
C LEU A 242 -20.83 1.61 8.01
N LYS A 243 -21.79 0.77 7.63
CA LYS A 243 -23.12 0.73 8.26
C LYS A 243 -23.03 0.38 9.73
N PHE A 244 -22.31 -0.68 10.07
CA PHE A 244 -22.08 -1.10 11.45
C PHE A 244 -21.48 0.04 12.27
N ALA A 245 -20.41 0.68 11.77
CA ALA A 245 -19.77 1.77 12.48
C ALA A 245 -20.71 2.97 12.69
N LEU A 246 -21.52 3.31 11.69
CA LEU A 246 -22.49 4.40 11.80
C LEU A 246 -23.60 4.07 12.82
N GLU A 247 -24.15 2.86 12.77
CA GLU A 247 -25.21 2.39 13.68
C GLU A 247 -24.76 2.34 15.14
N HIS A 248 -23.47 2.08 15.38
CA HIS A 248 -22.87 2.03 16.70
C HIS A 248 -22.24 3.36 17.13
N GLY A 249 -22.43 4.44 16.37
CA GLY A 249 -21.92 5.77 16.72
C GLY A 249 -20.40 5.85 16.79
N LEU A 250 -19.69 4.99 16.04
CA LEU A 250 -18.24 5.02 15.98
C LEU A 250 -17.78 6.22 15.14
N SER A 251 -16.68 6.84 15.55
CA SER A 251 -16.11 8.01 14.89
C SER A 251 -15.32 7.68 13.62
N ARG A 252 -14.83 6.44 13.51
CA ARG A 252 -13.86 6.06 12.50
C ARG A 252 -13.92 4.57 12.15
N VAL A 253 -13.66 4.25 10.89
CA VAL A 253 -13.27 2.90 10.46
C VAL A 253 -11.83 2.94 9.98
N ASP A 254 -10.93 2.28 10.70
CA ASP A 254 -9.53 2.12 10.28
C ASP A 254 -9.38 0.91 9.37
N LEU A 255 -8.88 1.15 8.17
CA LEU A 255 -8.69 0.16 7.12
C LEU A 255 -7.26 -0.40 7.10
N LEU A 256 -6.46 -0.07 8.12
CA LEU A 256 -5.09 -0.50 8.29
C LEU A 256 -4.19 -0.17 7.09
N ARG A 257 -3.10 -0.91 6.98
CA ARG A 257 -1.97 -0.68 6.08
C ARG A 257 -2.25 -1.07 4.63
N SER A 258 -1.64 -0.37 3.69
CA SER A 258 -1.52 -0.74 2.28
C SER A 258 -0.21 -0.19 1.70
N ARG A 259 0.23 -0.71 0.55
CA ARG A 259 1.39 -0.16 -0.17
C ARG A 259 1.06 1.27 -0.65
N PRO A 260 2.02 2.20 -0.65
CA PRO A 260 1.79 3.63 -0.92
C PRO A 260 1.60 3.97 -2.41
N PHE A 261 1.36 3.00 -3.29
CA PHE A 261 1.25 3.23 -4.73
C PHE A 261 -0.20 3.46 -5.15
N PHE A 262 -0.50 4.47 -5.96
CA PHE A 262 -1.87 4.80 -6.36
C PHE A 262 -2.55 3.71 -7.20
N ASN A 263 -1.74 2.93 -7.92
CA ASN A 263 -2.13 1.76 -8.68
C ASN A 263 -2.00 0.45 -7.89
N ASP A 264 -1.74 0.50 -6.58
CA ASP A 264 -1.92 -0.67 -5.71
C ASP A 264 -3.43 -0.95 -5.54
N GLY A 265 -3.84 -2.19 -5.77
CA GLY A 265 -5.27 -2.56 -5.76
C GLY A 265 -5.93 -2.37 -4.39
N VAL A 266 -5.19 -2.60 -3.30
CA VAL A 266 -5.70 -2.43 -1.94
C VAL A 266 -5.86 -0.95 -1.64
N TYR A 267 -4.81 -0.14 -1.81
CA TYR A 267 -4.88 1.31 -1.59
C TYR A 267 -5.93 1.99 -2.48
N SER A 268 -5.95 1.66 -3.78
CA SER A 268 -6.93 2.18 -4.74
C SER A 268 -8.37 1.87 -4.31
N THR A 269 -8.62 0.69 -3.75
CA THR A 269 -9.95 0.32 -3.23
C THR A 269 -10.34 1.14 -2.00
N LYS A 270 -9.43 1.28 -1.01
CA LYS A 270 -9.68 2.11 0.18
C LYS A 270 -9.98 3.56 -0.20
N ARG A 271 -9.18 4.14 -1.10
CA ARG A 271 -9.36 5.49 -1.64
C ARG A 271 -10.71 5.66 -2.36
N LYS A 272 -11.17 4.65 -3.12
CA LYS A 272 -12.49 4.67 -3.79
C LYS A 272 -13.65 4.75 -2.79
N TRP A 273 -13.47 4.23 -1.58
CA TRP A 273 -14.41 4.34 -0.47
C TRP A 273 -14.28 5.64 0.33
N GLY A 274 -13.49 6.61 -0.15
CA GLY A 274 -13.32 7.91 0.50
C GLY A 274 -12.40 7.87 1.71
N ALA A 275 -11.50 6.88 1.80
CA ALA A 275 -10.56 6.80 2.89
C ALA A 275 -9.52 7.92 2.83
N THR A 276 -9.23 8.49 4.00
CA THR A 276 -8.13 9.41 4.27
C THR A 276 -6.87 8.62 4.55
N VAL A 277 -5.79 8.93 3.81
CA VAL A 277 -4.46 8.35 4.05
C VAL A 277 -3.77 9.10 5.19
N TYR A 278 -2.98 8.38 5.98
CA TYR A 278 -2.13 8.96 7.03
C TYR A 278 -0.86 8.12 7.24
N PRO A 279 0.18 8.68 7.89
CA PRO A 279 1.44 7.98 8.09
C PRO A 279 1.31 6.74 8.99
N ASP A 280 2.04 5.67 8.66
CA ASP A 280 2.22 4.54 9.56
C ASP A 280 3.21 4.90 10.65
N ARG A 281 2.69 5.25 11.83
CA ARG A 281 3.50 5.67 12.99
C ARG A 281 4.33 4.53 13.60
N GLU A 282 4.01 3.28 13.27
CA GLU A 282 4.78 2.13 13.74
C GLU A 282 5.88 1.71 12.75
N SER A 283 5.95 2.34 11.57
CA SER A 283 7.01 2.08 10.60
C SER A 283 8.37 2.31 11.25
N ARG A 284 9.30 1.39 11.00
CA ARG A 284 10.67 1.45 11.52
C ARG A 284 11.71 1.79 10.44
N SER A 285 11.24 2.07 9.23
CA SER A 285 12.09 2.31 8.07
C SER A 285 11.47 3.31 7.11
N TRP A 286 12.36 3.99 6.39
CA TRP A 286 12.05 4.77 5.21
C TRP A 286 12.40 3.96 3.96
N VAL A 287 11.63 4.17 2.90
CA VAL A 287 11.95 3.83 1.52
C VAL A 287 12.47 5.09 0.87
N PHE A 288 13.77 5.16 0.60
CA PHE A 288 14.40 6.28 -0.08
C PHE A 288 14.45 6.02 -1.59
N PHE A 289 14.01 7.00 -2.36
CA PHE A 289 14.21 7.07 -3.81
C PHE A 289 15.35 8.06 -4.07
N ILE A 290 16.45 7.51 -4.58
CA ILE A 290 17.67 8.27 -4.86
C ILE A 290 17.84 8.27 -6.38
N ILE A 291 17.81 9.45 -6.96
CA ILE A 291 17.76 9.66 -8.40
C ILE A 291 19.07 10.37 -8.79
N PRO A 292 20.02 9.69 -9.46
CA PRO A 292 21.26 10.36 -9.89
C PRO A 292 21.00 11.50 -10.87
N GLU A 293 20.04 11.32 -11.78
CA GLU A 293 19.61 12.31 -12.76
C GLU A 293 18.10 12.20 -13.02
N TYR A 294 17.41 13.34 -13.08
CA TYR A 294 16.00 13.40 -13.49
C TYR A 294 15.87 13.14 -15.00
N SER A 295 15.88 11.88 -15.43
CA SER A 295 15.78 11.50 -16.85
C SER A 295 14.33 11.21 -17.29
N SER A 296 14.12 11.07 -18.61
CA SER A 296 12.87 10.55 -19.20
C SER A 296 12.45 9.21 -18.60
N LYS A 297 13.44 8.37 -18.28
CA LYS A 297 13.21 7.04 -17.71
C LYS A 297 12.71 7.11 -16.28
N VAL A 298 13.25 8.02 -15.47
CA VAL A 298 12.77 8.24 -14.09
C VAL A 298 11.36 8.81 -14.10
N ALA A 299 11.07 9.77 -14.99
CA ALA A 299 9.71 10.26 -15.18
C ALA A 299 8.76 9.11 -15.60
N SER A 300 9.16 8.26 -16.54
CA SER A 300 8.37 7.07 -16.94
C SER A 300 8.13 6.11 -15.78
N PHE A 301 9.14 5.87 -14.94
CA PHE A 301 9.00 5.02 -13.76
C PHE A 301 7.88 5.53 -12.83
N PHE A 302 7.84 6.82 -12.51
CA PHE A 302 6.82 7.40 -11.63
C PHE A 302 5.47 7.64 -12.32
N GLU A 303 5.42 7.62 -13.65
CA GLU A 303 4.16 7.58 -14.41
C GLU A 303 3.50 6.21 -14.28
N ILE A 304 4.29 5.13 -14.36
CA ILE A 304 3.84 3.73 -14.19
C ILE A 304 3.60 3.42 -12.71
N ASN A 305 4.43 3.94 -11.81
CA ASN A 305 4.42 3.66 -10.38
C ASN A 305 4.24 4.95 -9.54
N PRO A 306 3.10 5.66 -9.70
CA PRO A 306 2.80 6.82 -8.88
C PRO A 306 2.71 6.41 -7.42
N VAL A 307 3.41 7.13 -6.54
CA VAL A 307 3.65 6.73 -5.14
C VAL A 307 3.46 7.89 -4.18
N ILE A 308 3.01 7.62 -2.96
CA ILE A 308 2.94 8.63 -1.91
C ILE A 308 4.32 8.82 -1.28
N VAL A 309 4.75 10.07 -1.14
CA VAL A 309 6.04 10.45 -0.56
C VAL A 309 5.86 11.50 0.53
N TYR A 310 6.89 11.68 1.34
CA TYR A 310 6.96 12.66 2.42
C TYR A 310 7.92 13.78 2.08
N ARG A 311 7.47 15.02 2.28
CA ARG A 311 8.30 16.24 2.23
C ARG A 311 7.82 17.18 3.33
N ASP A 312 8.74 17.64 4.17
CA ASP A 312 8.45 18.58 5.28
C ASP A 312 7.26 18.15 6.17
N ASP A 313 7.28 16.89 6.61
CA ASP A 313 6.23 16.24 7.42
C ASP A 313 4.83 16.16 6.78
N ARG A 314 4.73 16.47 5.49
CA ARG A 314 3.50 16.38 4.70
C ARG A 314 3.58 15.24 3.69
N MET A 315 2.42 14.74 3.27
CA MET A 315 2.33 13.67 2.29
C MET A 315 1.88 14.21 0.94
N TYR A 316 2.57 13.79 -0.12
CA TYR A 316 2.26 14.17 -1.49
C TYR A 316 2.17 12.94 -2.38
N GLY A 317 1.39 13.04 -3.46
CA GLY A 317 1.46 12.06 -4.54
C GLY A 317 2.60 12.39 -5.50
N LEU A 318 3.64 11.57 -5.55
CA LEU A 318 4.71 11.66 -6.53
C LEU A 318 4.30 10.97 -7.83
N VAL A 319 4.31 11.72 -8.92
CA VAL A 319 3.86 11.27 -10.24
C VAL A 319 4.86 11.70 -11.31
N GLY A 320 5.05 10.87 -12.32
CA GLY A 320 5.90 11.18 -13.46
C GLY A 320 5.13 11.86 -14.59
N TRP A 321 5.81 12.78 -15.29
CA TRP A 321 5.37 13.40 -16.53
C TRP A 321 6.47 13.27 -17.56
N ASN A 322 6.41 12.20 -18.37
CA ASN A 322 7.37 11.97 -19.43
C ASN A 322 6.96 12.69 -20.73
N SER A 323 6.80 14.01 -20.65
CA SER A 323 6.61 14.86 -21.82
C SER A 323 7.55 16.07 -21.76
N LYS A 324 7.95 16.54 -22.95
CA LYS A 324 8.80 17.73 -23.09
C LYS A 324 8.06 19.01 -22.71
N ASP A 325 6.75 19.02 -22.90
CA ASP A 325 5.92 20.19 -22.62
C ASP A 325 5.66 20.32 -21.11
N THR A 326 5.35 21.52 -20.66
CA THR A 326 4.83 21.73 -19.30
C THR A 326 3.36 21.29 -19.28
N PRO A 327 2.87 20.63 -18.21
CA PRO A 327 1.45 20.27 -18.11
C PRO A 327 0.57 21.51 -18.27
N SER A 328 -0.47 21.40 -19.08
CA SER A 328 -1.51 22.43 -19.17
C SER A 328 -2.38 22.44 -17.91
N GLU A 329 -3.17 23.50 -17.70
CA GLU A 329 -4.15 23.54 -16.60
C GLU A 329 -5.16 22.37 -16.66
N LYS A 330 -5.45 21.89 -17.89
CA LYS A 330 -6.31 20.72 -18.11
C LYS A 330 -5.62 19.45 -17.59
N ASP A 331 -4.35 19.27 -17.90
CA ASP A 331 -3.57 18.12 -17.43
C ASP A 331 -3.49 18.13 -15.90
N GLU A 332 -3.14 19.27 -15.29
CA GLU A 332 -3.10 19.41 -13.82
C GLU A 332 -4.43 19.04 -13.16
N LYS A 333 -5.56 19.43 -13.76
CA LYS A 333 -6.90 19.09 -13.27
C LYS A 333 -7.16 17.59 -13.39
N GLU A 334 -6.78 16.96 -14.49
CA GLU A 334 -6.90 15.52 -14.68
C GLU A 334 -6.03 14.73 -13.69
N PHE A 335 -4.78 15.15 -13.49
CA PHE A 335 -3.90 14.58 -12.45
C PHE A 335 -4.50 14.72 -11.06
N SER A 336 -4.96 15.93 -10.73
CA SER A 336 -5.60 16.21 -9.44
C SER A 336 -6.78 15.28 -9.21
N GLN A 337 -7.68 15.12 -10.19
CA GLN A 337 -8.82 14.21 -10.06
C GLN A 337 -8.42 12.73 -9.99
N LYS A 338 -7.44 12.30 -10.80
CA LYS A 338 -6.98 10.91 -10.85
C LYS A 338 -6.26 10.48 -9.59
N TYR A 339 -5.46 11.37 -9.01
CA TYR A 339 -4.58 11.09 -7.87
C TYR A 339 -5.03 11.75 -6.56
N TYR A 340 -6.19 12.43 -6.55
CA TYR A 340 -6.79 12.92 -5.32
C TYR A 340 -6.92 11.78 -4.30
N SER A 341 -6.44 12.03 -3.10
CA SER A 341 -6.67 11.21 -1.92
C SER A 341 -6.72 12.12 -0.71
N PRO A 342 -7.80 12.08 0.10
CA PRO A 342 -7.83 12.85 1.34
C PRO A 342 -6.63 12.49 2.23
N GLY A 343 -6.02 13.50 2.86
CA GLY A 343 -4.80 13.34 3.66
C GLY A 343 -3.50 13.64 2.90
N LEU A 344 -3.58 13.88 1.59
CA LEU A 344 -2.46 14.39 0.80
C LEU A 344 -2.57 15.92 0.61
N ASP A 345 -1.43 16.61 0.69
CA ASP A 345 -1.33 18.07 0.53
C ASP A 345 -1.30 18.50 -0.95
N GLY A 346 -1.01 17.58 -1.86
CA GLY A 346 -0.95 17.84 -3.29
C GLY A 346 -0.23 16.74 -4.06
N LEU A 347 0.18 17.07 -5.27
CA LEU A 347 1.03 16.23 -6.11
C LEU A 347 2.41 16.87 -6.28
N MET A 348 3.42 16.02 -6.44
CA MET A 348 4.75 16.37 -6.85
C MET A 348 5.01 15.73 -8.21
N LEU A 349 5.30 16.54 -9.21
CA LEU A 349 5.48 16.09 -10.58
C LEU A 349 6.95 16.02 -10.92
N ILE A 350 7.43 14.81 -11.25
CA ILE A 350 8.77 14.61 -11.80
C ILE A 350 8.75 14.81 -13.30
N ARG A 351 9.67 15.66 -13.76
CA ARG A 351 9.88 15.96 -15.17
C ARG A 351 11.34 15.69 -15.56
N PRO A 352 11.60 15.30 -16.81
CA PRO A 352 12.95 15.17 -17.32
C PRO A 352 13.69 16.51 -17.24
N HIS A 353 14.94 16.48 -16.80
CA HIS A 353 15.89 17.59 -16.73
C HIS A 353 15.43 18.79 -15.88
N CYS A 354 14.48 18.58 -14.95
CA CYS A 354 14.13 19.55 -13.92
C CYS A 354 14.86 19.20 -12.62
N GLU A 355 15.57 20.17 -12.03
CA GLU A 355 16.31 19.97 -10.77
C GLU A 355 15.39 19.71 -9.57
N GLU A 356 14.16 20.22 -9.60
CA GLU A 356 13.16 20.05 -8.56
C GLU A 356 11.79 19.64 -9.13
N PRO A 357 11.03 18.79 -8.42
CA PRO A 357 9.68 18.42 -8.78
C PRO A 357 8.71 19.62 -8.69
N VAL A 358 7.77 19.71 -9.64
CA VAL A 358 6.75 20.76 -9.65
C VAL A 358 5.61 20.37 -8.70
N GLN A 359 5.25 21.25 -7.76
CA GLN A 359 4.12 21.02 -6.87
C GLN A 359 2.81 21.46 -7.51
N ILE A 360 1.82 20.57 -7.53
CA ILE A 360 0.46 20.83 -8.01
C ILE A 360 -0.49 20.69 -6.81
N ALA A 361 -1.20 21.76 -6.48
CA ALA A 361 -2.23 21.71 -5.44
C ALA A 361 -3.47 20.97 -5.96
N PHE A 362 -4.15 20.22 -5.09
CA PHE A 362 -5.48 19.71 -5.43
C PHE A 362 -6.46 20.88 -5.55
N LYS A 363 -7.12 20.98 -6.71
CA LYS A 363 -8.12 22.00 -7.03
C LYS A 363 -9.54 21.50 -6.75
#